data_AF-A0A7X9H7V1-F1
#
_entry.id   AF-A0A7X9H7V1-F1
#
_cell.length_a   1.000
_cell.length_b   1.000
_cell.length_c   1.000
_cell.angle_alpha   90.00
_cell.angle_beta   90.00
_cell.angle_gamma   90.00
#
_symmetry.space_group_name_H-M   'P 1'
#
loop_
_entity.id
_entity.type
_entity.pdbx_description
1 polymer ?
#
loop_
_entity_poly.entity_id
_entity_poly.type
_entity_poly.pdbx_seq_one_letter_code
_entity_poly.pdbx_strand_id
1 'polypeptide(L)' 'MLVHYKKNRKPACYDSDSLVSVEKILSEKQPNGPFKSCGDCPYASHGFICYSREGDCLRTDMQKINHRRKKLCE' A
#
# COMPACT_ATOMS: atom_id res chain seq x y z
N MET A 1 -2.72 -23.40 -10.66
CA MET A 1 -3.33 -23.28 -11.99
C MET A 1 -2.23 -22.90 -12.97
N LEU A 2 -1.98 -23.72 -14.00
CA LEU A 2 -0.99 -23.37 -15.02
C LEU A 2 -1.50 -22.23 -15.91
N VAL A 3 -0.77 -21.11 -15.91
CA VAL A 3 -1.04 -19.93 -16.73
C VAL A 3 -0.07 -19.92 -17.92
N HIS A 4 -0.62 -19.92 -19.13
CA HIS A 4 0.13 -19.84 -20.37
C HIS A 4 0.10 -18.41 -20.94
N TYR A 5 1.22 -17.91 -21.42
CA TYR A 5 1.35 -16.56 -21.97
C TYR A 5 2.48 -16.47 -23.00
N LYS A 6 2.64 -15.32 -23.67
CA LYS A 6 3.66 -15.10 -24.70
C LYS A 6 4.66 -14.03 -24.23
N LYS A 7 5.92 -14.41 -24.02
CA LYS A 7 7.02 -13.51 -23.64
C LYS A 7 8.02 -13.43 -24.78
N ASN A 8 8.27 -12.23 -25.32
CA ASN A 8 9.20 -12.03 -26.45
C ASN A 8 8.92 -12.97 -27.64
N ARG A 9 7.64 -13.10 -28.01
CA ARG A 9 7.12 -14.01 -29.05
C ARG A 9 7.29 -15.51 -28.76
N LYS A 10 7.88 -15.90 -27.64
CA LYS A 10 8.02 -17.31 -27.22
C LYS A 10 6.89 -17.71 -26.26
N PRO A 11 6.35 -18.94 -26.35
CA PRO A 11 5.40 -19.44 -25.38
C PRO A 11 6.09 -19.63 -24.02
N ALA A 12 5.42 -19.21 -22.96
CA ALA A 12 5.87 -19.35 -21.58
C ALA A 12 4.71 -19.86 -20.73
N CYS A 13 5.02 -20.59 -19.66
CA CYS A 13 4.05 -21.05 -18.68
C CYS A 13 4.60 -20.83 -17.28
N TYR A 14 3.72 -20.52 -16.34
CA TYR A 14 4.02 -20.59 -14.91
C TYR A 14 2.84 -21.21 -14.17
N ASP A 15 3.11 -21.91 -13.08
CA ASP A 15 2.06 -22.41 -12.21
C ASP A 15 1.69 -21.36 -11.17
N SER A 16 0.47 -20.85 -11.23
CA SER A 16 -0.04 -19.87 -10.27
C SER A 16 -0.09 -20.41 -8.85
N ASP A 17 -0.22 -21.74 -8.66
CA ASP A 17 -0.28 -22.32 -7.31
C ASP A 17 1.13 -22.44 -6.70
N SER A 18 2.16 -22.40 -7.54
CA SER A 18 3.57 -22.34 -7.11
C SER A 18 3.99 -20.94 -6.67
N LEU A 19 3.17 -19.92 -6.93
CA LEU A 19 3.40 -18.57 -6.41
C LEU A 19 3.05 -18.56 -4.94
N VAL A 20 4.05 -18.85 -4.10
CA VAL A 20 3.96 -18.60 -2.67
C VAL A 20 3.93 -17.08 -2.50
N SER A 21 2.74 -16.49 -2.42
CA SER A 21 2.62 -15.21 -1.75
C SER A 21 3.10 -15.47 -0.34
N VAL A 22 4.19 -14.83 0.08
CA VAL A 22 4.59 -14.83 1.50
C VAL A 22 3.31 -14.52 2.27
N GLU A 23 2.79 -15.53 2.97
CA GLU A 23 1.63 -15.34 3.84
C GLU A 23 2.02 -14.15 4.69
N LYS A 24 1.20 -13.09 4.61
CA LYS A 24 1.37 -11.88 5.41
C LYS A 24 1.59 -12.40 6.82
N ILE A 25 2.83 -12.36 7.30
CA ILE A 25 3.16 -12.80 8.65
C ILE A 25 2.27 -11.93 9.52
N LEU A 26 1.21 -12.54 10.03
CA LEU A 26 0.34 -11.91 10.99
C LEU A 26 1.26 -11.57 12.14
N SER A 27 1.40 -10.27 12.39
CA SER A 27 2.09 -9.75 13.56
C SER A 27 3.62 -9.85 13.54
N GLU A 28 4.24 -8.97 12.76
CA GLU A 28 5.18 -8.05 13.40
C GLU A 28 4.51 -6.68 13.45
N LYS A 29 4.55 -6.03 14.63
CA LYS A 29 4.02 -4.67 14.80
C LYS A 29 4.59 -3.84 13.67
N GLN A 30 3.72 -3.36 12.78
CA GLN A 30 4.18 -2.51 11.69
C GLN A 30 4.99 -1.36 12.29
N PRO A 31 6.12 -1.01 11.67
CA PRO A 31 6.93 0.09 12.17
C PRO A 31 6.04 1.32 12.21
N ASN A 32 5.91 1.95 13.38
CA ASN A 32 5.20 3.21 13.47
C ASN A 32 5.93 4.23 12.60
N GLY A 33 5.18 5.05 11.86
CA GLY A 33 5.79 6.12 11.09
C GLY A 33 6.57 7.07 12.01
N PRO A 34 7.53 7.85 11.48
CA PRO A 34 8.34 8.77 12.28
C PRO A 34 7.51 9.89 12.95
N PHE A 35 6.26 10.09 12.53
CA PHE A 35 5.37 11.14 13.01
C PHE A 35 4.19 10.57 13.80
N LYS A 36 3.76 11.29 14.84
CA LYS A 36 2.57 10.95 15.65
C LYS A 36 1.29 10.84 14.79
N SER A 37 1.23 11.61 13.70
CA SER A 37 0.14 11.58 12.71
C SER A 37 0.04 10.25 11.93
N CYS A 38 1.09 9.43 11.94
CA CYS A 38 1.18 8.13 11.24
C CYS A 38 1.28 6.93 12.22
N GLY A 39 0.99 7.11 13.52
CA GLY A 39 1.10 6.03 14.53
C GLY A 39 0.28 4.78 14.21
N ASP A 40 -0.93 4.95 13.65
CA ASP A 40 -1.82 3.84 13.28
C ASP A 40 -1.89 3.60 11.76
N CYS A 41 -0.89 4.06 11.00
CA CYS A 41 -0.94 3.93 9.55
C CYS A 41 -0.55 2.49 9.13
N PRO A 42 -1.43 1.76 8.40
CA PRO A 42 -1.16 0.41 7.92
C PRO A 42 -0.05 0.35 6.86
N TYR A 43 0.47 1.52 6.46
CA TYR A 43 1.49 1.68 5.44
C TYR A 43 2.65 2.56 5.91
N ALA A 44 2.90 2.61 7.22
CA ALA A 44 4.00 3.39 7.77
C ALA A 44 5.38 3.02 7.18
N SER A 45 5.60 1.77 6.74
CA SER A 45 6.81 1.35 6.01
C SER A 45 6.95 1.96 4.61
N HIS A 46 5.88 2.53 4.04
CA HIS A 46 5.90 3.09 2.69
C HIS A 46 6.36 4.54 2.76
N GLY A 47 7.62 4.77 2.38
CA GLY A 47 8.32 6.06 2.35
C GLY A 47 7.44 7.23 1.91
N PHE A 48 6.80 7.11 0.76
CA PHE A 48 6.00 8.19 0.16
C PHE A 48 4.71 8.53 0.93
N ILE A 49 4.22 7.65 1.81
CA ILE A 49 2.97 7.85 2.56
C ILE A 49 3.23 8.57 3.88
N CYS A 50 4.30 8.22 4.59
CA CYS A 50 4.57 8.72 5.94
C CYS A 50 5.90 9.47 6.11
N TYR A 51 6.76 9.55 5.10
CA TYR A 51 8.04 10.26 5.18
C TYR A 51 8.07 11.53 4.31
N SER A 52 6.91 12.13 4.03
CA SER A 52 6.84 13.46 3.43
C SER A 52 7.39 14.52 4.40
N ARG A 53 8.01 15.57 3.84
CA ARG A 53 8.92 16.51 4.52
C ARG A 53 8.35 17.37 5.66
N GLU A 54 7.09 17.23 6.05
CA GLU A 54 6.39 18.22 6.91
C GLU A 54 5.63 17.64 8.11
N GLY A 55 5.88 16.38 8.48
CA GLY A 55 5.27 15.80 9.68
C GLY A 55 3.82 15.37 9.53
N ASP A 56 3.24 15.57 8.34
CA ASP A 56 1.91 15.09 7.97
C ASP A 56 1.99 13.87 7.05
N CYS A 57 1.12 12.90 7.31
CA CYS A 57 0.93 11.72 6.47
C CYS A 57 0.02 12.04 5.29
N LEU A 58 0.37 11.59 4.08
CA LEU A 58 -0.44 11.76 2.87
C LEU A 58 -1.88 11.27 3.05
N ARG A 59 -2.08 10.21 3.86
CA ARG A 59 -3.40 9.66 4.15
C ARG A 59 -4.27 10.69 4.91
N THR A 60 -3.68 11.39 5.88
CA THR A 60 -4.34 12.44 6.65
C THR A 60 -4.73 13.61 5.74
N ASP A 61 -3.85 13.99 4.82
CA ASP A 61 -4.15 15.06 3.86
C ASP A 61 -5.27 14.66 2.90
N MET A 62 -5.27 13.43 2.43
CA MET A 62 -6.35 12.92 1.59
C MET A 62 -7.69 12.88 2.34
N GLN A 63 -7.68 12.53 3.64
CA GLN A 63 -8.88 12.61 4.48
C GLN A 63 -9.39 14.05 4.62
N LYS A 64 -8.49 15.02 4.86
CA LYS A 64 -8.85 16.46 4.90
C LYS A 64 -9.48 16.90 3.57
N ILE A 65 -8.91 16.51 2.43
CA ILE A 65 -9.42 16.84 1.09
C ILE A 65 -10.80 16.22 0.85
N ASN A 66 -10.97 14.93 1.16
CA ASN A 66 -12.25 14.24 0.98
C ASN A 66 -13.35 14.85 1.87
N HIS A 67 -13.02 15.20 3.11
CA HIS A 67 -13.98 15.86 4.00
C HIS A 67 -14.37 17.26 3.50
N ARG A 68 -13.42 18.04 2.97
CA ARG A 68 -13.70 19.33 2.31
C ARG A 68 -14.61 19.15 1.08
N ARG A 69 -14.36 18.12 0.26
CA ARG A 69 -15.20 17.81 -0.91
C ARG A 69 -16.61 17.41 -0.52
N LYS A 70 -16.79 16.60 0.53
CA LYS A 70 -18.12 16.22 1.02
C LYS A 70 -18.94 17.44 1.48
N LYS A 71 -18.31 18.38 2.18
CA LYS A 71 -18.94 19.64 2.63
C LYS A 71 -19.31 20.60 1.50
N LEU A 72 -18.76 20.44 0.31
CA LEU A 72 -19.08 21.26 -0.87
C LEU A 72 -20.28 20.71 -1.67
N CYS A 73 -20.76 19.52 -1.32
CA CYS A 73 -21.90 18.87 -1.98
C CYS A 73 -23.16 18.84 -1.11
N GLU A 74 -23.16 19.54 0.02
CA GLU A 74 -24.35 19.88 0.83
C GLU A 74 -24.73 21.35 0.58
#